data_AF-A0A374HJB7-F1
#
_entry.id   AF-A0A374HJB7-F1
#
_cell.length_a   1.000
_cell.length_b   1.000
_cell.length_c   1.000
_cell.angle_alpha   90.00
_cell.angle_beta   90.00
_cell.angle_gamma   90.00
#
_symmetry.space_group_name_H-M   'P 1'
#
loop_
_entity.id
_entity.type
_entity.pdbx_description
1 polymer ?
#
loop_
_entity_poly.entity_id
_entity_poly.type
_entity_poly.pdbx_seq_one_letter_code
_entity_poly.pdbx_strand_id
1 'polypeptide(L)'
;MEEIETLYKEVFSICVQFAVYEKEDIQKRIEEIIPELNSFTTFFLEENTFKLNLEDYQLLQQLLIDILKDIMQAMENRDNILLEDTLEYGLKPFLELFLEDKKIMMLREACADEF
;
A
#
# COMPACT_ATOMS: atom_id res chain seq x y z
N MET A 1 8.16 9.11 -6.92
CA MET A 1 7.03 8.70 -7.80
C MET A 1 7.15 7.23 -8.13
N GLU A 2 8.33 6.76 -8.53
CA GLU A 2 8.61 5.35 -8.78
C GLU A 2 8.30 4.47 -7.56
N GLU A 3 8.59 4.96 -6.35
CA GLU A 3 8.33 4.30 -5.06
C GLU A 3 6.83 4.03 -4.84
N ILE A 4 6.00 5.05 -5.11
CA ILE A 4 4.54 4.95 -4.97
C ILE A 4 3.97 4.00 -6.02
N GLU A 5 4.38 4.16 -7.28
CA GLU A 5 3.87 3.34 -8.37
C GLU A 5 4.22 1.85 -8.18
N THR A 6 5.44 1.57 -7.72
CA THR A 6 5.92 0.20 -7.47
C THR A 6 5.14 -0.43 -6.33
N LEU A 7 5.05 0.25 -5.18
CA LEU A 7 4.31 -0.27 -4.03
C LEU A 7 2.82 -0.42 -4.35
N TYR A 8 2.23 0.53 -5.07
CA TYR A 8 0.81 0.48 -5.45
C TYR A 8 0.50 -0.74 -6.32
N LYS A 9 1.36 -1.08 -7.30
CA LYS A 9 1.18 -2.27 -8.13
C LYS A 9 1.19 -3.55 -7.30
N GLU A 10 2.16 -3.68 -6.41
CA GLU A 10 2.27 -4.86 -5.55
C GLU A 10 1.05 -4.99 -4.62
N VAL A 11 0.67 -3.90 -3.95
CA VAL A 11 -0.51 -3.88 -3.06
C VAL A 11 -1.78 -4.21 -3.84
N PHE A 12 -2.00 -3.59 -5.01
CA PHE A 12 -3.15 -3.87 -5.85
C PHE A 12 -3.18 -5.33 -6.30
N SER A 13 -2.03 -5.88 -6.70
CA SER A 13 -1.90 -7.27 -7.12
C SER A 13 -2.28 -8.24 -6.00
N ILE A 14 -1.78 -7.99 -4.77
CA ILE A 14 -2.11 -8.78 -3.58
C ILE A 14 -3.62 -8.73 -3.29
N CYS A 15 -4.23 -7.55 -3.34
CA CYS A 15 -5.67 -7.38 -3.07
C CYS A 15 -6.52 -8.16 -4.09
N VAL A 16 -6.20 -8.05 -5.38
CA VAL A 16 -6.90 -8.80 -6.45
C VAL A 16 -6.70 -10.29 -6.27
N GLN A 17 -5.46 -10.72 -6.02
CA GLN A 17 -5.11 -12.12 -5.82
C GLN A 17 -5.90 -12.74 -4.67
N PHE A 18 -5.95 -12.08 -3.52
CA PHE A 18 -6.69 -12.56 -2.35
C PHE A 18 -8.21 -12.61 -2.61
N ALA A 19 -8.77 -11.57 -3.22
CA ALA A 19 -10.21 -11.47 -3.46
C ALA A 19 -10.71 -12.47 -4.53
N VAL A 20 -9.90 -12.77 -5.54
CA VAL A 20 -10.29 -13.63 -6.68
C VAL A 20 -9.82 -15.07 -6.50
N TYR A 21 -8.64 -15.27 -5.92
CA TYR A 21 -8.00 -16.57 -5.76
C TYR A 21 -7.81 -16.85 -4.27
N GLU A 22 -8.77 -17.57 -3.66
CA GLU A 22 -8.83 -17.94 -2.22
C GLU A 22 -7.62 -18.78 -1.68
N LYS A 23 -6.48 -18.79 -2.37
CA LYS A 23 -5.29 -19.58 -2.06
C LYS A 23 -4.00 -18.77 -1.88
N GLU A 24 -4.06 -17.45 -2.06
CA GLU A 24 -2.89 -16.58 -1.89
C GLU A 24 -2.51 -16.51 -0.39
N ASP A 25 -1.25 -16.80 -0.07
CA ASP A 25 -0.72 -16.60 1.29
C ASP A 25 -0.36 -15.11 1.44
N ILE A 26 -1.36 -14.31 1.82
CA ILE A 26 -1.24 -12.86 1.97
C ILE A 26 -0.13 -12.47 2.96
N GLN A 27 0.15 -13.28 3.98
CA GLN A 27 1.23 -13.04 4.93
C GLN A 27 2.57 -13.06 4.21
N LYS A 28 2.80 -14.10 3.40
CA LYS A 28 4.03 -14.23 2.62
C LYS A 28 4.17 -13.11 1.60
N ARG A 29 3.08 -12.73 0.93
CA ARG A 29 3.12 -11.62 -0.04
C ARG A 29 3.46 -10.29 0.65
N ILE A 30 3.00 -10.08 1.87
CA ILE A 30 3.41 -8.91 2.66
C ILE A 30 4.89 -8.94 3.00
N GLU A 31 5.45 -10.08 3.40
CA GLU A 31 6.89 -10.21 3.63
C GLU A 31 7.71 -9.85 2.38
N GLU A 32 7.22 -10.20 1.18
CA GLU A 32 7.87 -9.91 -0.09
C GLU A 32 7.89 -8.41 -0.43
N ILE A 33 6.89 -7.63 0.00
CA ILE A 33 6.78 -6.19 -0.31
C ILE A 33 7.32 -5.27 0.79
N ILE A 34 7.86 -5.82 1.89
CA ILE A 34 8.49 -5.04 2.98
C ILE A 34 9.55 -4.07 2.45
N PRO A 35 10.43 -4.43 1.48
CA PRO A 35 11.42 -3.50 0.93
C PRO A 35 10.79 -2.27 0.28
N GLU A 36 9.76 -2.47 -0.54
CA GLU A 36 9.01 -1.42 -1.24
C GLU A 36 8.25 -0.55 -0.23
N LEU A 37 7.63 -1.17 0.78
CA LEU A 37 6.94 -0.47 1.86
C LEU A 37 7.89 0.42 2.66
N ASN A 38 9.09 -0.08 2.99
CA ASN A 38 10.12 0.69 3.68
C ASN A 38 10.69 1.82 2.82
N SER A 39 10.90 1.55 1.53
CA SER A 39 11.35 2.57 0.57
C SER A 39 10.34 3.70 0.47
N PHE A 40 9.06 3.39 0.30
CA PHE A 40 7.98 4.37 0.28
C PHE A 40 7.88 5.14 1.60
N THR A 41 7.89 4.45 2.74
CA THR A 41 7.79 5.08 4.06
C THR A 41 8.93 6.06 4.30
N THR A 42 10.15 5.69 3.91
CA THR A 42 11.32 6.57 4.00
C THR A 42 11.15 7.78 3.09
N PHE A 43 10.83 7.56 1.82
CA PHE A 43 10.57 8.63 0.85
C PHE A 43 9.48 9.60 1.33
N PHE A 44 8.40 9.09 1.92
CA PHE A 44 7.27 9.91 2.37
C PHE A 44 7.59 10.71 3.64
N LEU A 45 8.40 10.18 4.57
CA LEU A 45 8.66 10.79 5.87
C LEU A 45 9.90 11.69 5.90
N GLU A 46 10.89 11.46 5.05
CA GLU A 46 12.15 12.20 5.03
C GLU A 46 11.96 13.69 4.76
N GLU A 47 11.08 14.03 3.81
CA GLU A 47 10.73 15.40 3.49
C GLU A 47 9.31 15.52 2.95
N ASN A 48 8.70 16.69 3.11
CA ASN A 48 7.38 16.98 2.53
C ASN A 48 7.51 17.24 1.01
N THR A 49 7.88 16.20 0.25
CA THR A 49 8.12 16.24 -1.19
C THR A 49 6.89 16.75 -1.96
N PHE A 50 5.70 16.43 -1.45
CA PHE A 50 4.41 16.85 -2.03
C PHE A 50 4.04 18.30 -1.73
N LYS A 51 4.84 19.01 -0.92
CA LYS A 51 4.63 20.42 -0.54
C LYS A 51 3.23 20.67 0.04
N LEU A 52 2.73 19.70 0.79
CA LEU A 52 1.46 19.81 1.50
C LEU A 52 1.57 20.90 2.57
N ASN A 53 0.44 21.45 3.00
CA ASN A 53 0.47 22.26 4.21
C ASN A 53 0.82 21.37 5.42
N LEU A 54 1.30 21.99 6.49
CA LEU A 54 1.83 21.26 7.64
C LEU A 54 0.77 20.39 8.32
N GLU A 55 -0.48 20.87 8.40
CA GLU A 55 -1.58 20.15 9.06
C GLU A 55 -1.96 18.89 8.28
N ASP A 56 -2.13 19.00 6.97
CA ASP A 56 -2.41 17.87 6.09
C ASP A 56 -1.25 16.88 6.08
N TYR A 57 0.00 17.37 6.03
CA TYR A 57 1.16 16.49 6.06
C TYR A 57 1.23 15.70 7.37
N GLN A 58 1.01 16.34 8.53
CA GLN A 58 0.96 15.65 9.82
C GLN A 58 -0.17 14.63 9.91
N LEU A 59 -1.35 14.95 9.34
CA LEU A 59 -2.47 14.02 9.29
C LEU A 59 -2.13 12.78 8.46
N LEU A 60 -1.51 12.95 7.29
CA LEU A 60 -1.11 11.83 6.44
C LEU A 60 0.04 11.02 7.04
N GLN A 61 0.98 11.65 7.75
CA GLN A 61 2.01 10.94 8.52
C GLN A 61 1.38 10.05 9.60
N GLN A 62 0.40 10.58 10.35
CA GLN A 62 -0.30 9.81 11.36
C GLN A 62 -1.07 8.64 10.75
N LEU A 63 -1.78 8.89 9.63
CA LEU A 63 -2.50 7.86 8.90
C LEU A 63 -1.57 6.74 8.41
N LEU A 64 -0.42 7.08 7.83
CA LEU A 64 0.57 6.09 7.42
C LEU A 64 1.08 5.26 8.60
N ILE A 65 1.40 5.90 9.72
CA ILE A 65 1.86 5.20 10.93
C ILE A 65 0.80 4.22 11.44
N ASP A 66 -0.49 4.60 11.41
CA ASP A 66 -1.56 3.72 11.88
C ASP A 66 -1.78 2.54 10.93
N ILE A 67 -1.73 2.76 9.61
CA ILE A 67 -1.72 1.67 8.61
C ILE A 67 -0.56 0.70 8.86
N LEU A 68 0.65 1.21 9.10
CA LEU A 68 1.82 0.36 9.35
C LEU A 68 1.68 -0.46 10.64
N LYS A 69 1.07 0.10 11.69
CA LYS A 69 0.76 -0.65 12.92
C LYS A 69 -0.25 -1.75 12.68
N ASP A 70 -1.30 -1.48 11.90
CA ASP A 70 -2.32 -2.47 11.59
C ASP A 70 -1.72 -3.63 10.78
N ILE A 71 -0.84 -3.33 9.80
CA ILE A 71 -0.05 -4.36 9.08
C ILE A 71 0.79 -5.18 10.07
N MET A 72 1.57 -4.53 10.94
CA MET A 72 2.39 -5.25 11.93
C MET A 72 1.56 -6.14 12.84
N GLN A 73 0.45 -5.62 13.38
CA GLN A 73 -0.44 -6.34 14.26
C GLN A 73 -1.08 -7.55 13.55
N ALA A 74 -1.50 -7.37 12.29
CA ALA A 74 -2.07 -8.43 11.49
C ALA A 74 -1.02 -9.53 11.16
N MET A 75 0.22 -9.14 10.88
CA MET A 75 1.32 -10.08 10.66
C MET A 75 1.66 -10.88 11.93
N GLU A 76 1.78 -10.20 13.08
CA GLU A 76 2.08 -10.85 14.37
C GLU A 76 1.00 -11.86 14.79
N ASN A 77 -0.27 -11.51 14.58
CA ASN A 77 -1.40 -12.35 14.95
C ASN A 77 -1.81 -13.35 13.87
N ARG A 78 -1.16 -13.33 12.70
CA ARG A 78 -1.57 -14.08 11.50
C ARG A 78 -3.03 -13.82 11.10
N ASP A 79 -3.48 -12.58 11.26
CA ASP A 79 -4.84 -12.15 10.94
C ASP A 79 -4.92 -11.72 9.48
N ASN A 80 -5.28 -12.66 8.61
CA ASN A 80 -5.37 -12.41 7.17
C ASN A 80 -6.51 -11.46 6.79
N ILE A 81 -7.57 -11.38 7.59
CA ILE A 81 -8.71 -10.50 7.31
C ILE A 81 -8.31 -9.07 7.64
N LEU A 82 -7.71 -8.84 8.81
CA LEU A 82 -7.18 -7.52 9.15
C LEU A 82 -6.11 -7.08 8.14
N LEU A 83 -5.25 -7.99 7.70
CA LEU A 83 -4.22 -7.69 6.72
C LEU A 83 -4.83 -7.26 5.38
N GLU A 84 -5.81 -8.00 4.87
CA GLU A 84 -6.50 -7.63 3.64
C GLU A 84 -7.25 -6.30 3.78
N ASP A 85 -8.03 -6.10 4.86
CA ASP A 85 -8.74 -4.84 5.11
C ASP A 85 -7.76 -3.65 5.16
N THR A 86 -6.61 -3.84 5.80
CA THR A 86 -5.58 -2.80 5.93
C THR A 86 -4.95 -2.46 4.58
N LEU A 87 -4.78 -3.44 3.69
CA LEU A 87 -4.26 -3.18 2.34
C LEU A 87 -5.32 -2.54 1.43
N GLU A 88 -6.51 -3.13 1.37
CA GLU A 88 -7.58 -2.75 0.45
C GLU A 88 -8.14 -1.36 0.78
N TYR A 89 -8.35 -1.08 2.07
CA TYR A 89 -9.00 0.15 2.54
C TYR A 89 -8.06 1.12 3.28
N GLY A 90 -6.84 0.70 3.60
CA GLY A 90 -5.82 1.55 4.22
C GLY A 90 -4.73 1.95 3.23
N LEU A 91 -3.79 1.04 2.96
CA LEU A 91 -2.56 1.34 2.22
C LEU A 91 -2.84 1.69 0.74
N LYS A 92 -3.69 0.92 0.05
CA LYS A 92 -4.01 1.18 -1.36
C LYS A 92 -4.60 2.58 -1.58
N PRO A 93 -5.71 2.98 -0.93
CA PRO A 93 -6.27 4.32 -1.11
C PRO A 93 -5.32 5.42 -0.61
N PHE A 94 -4.48 5.15 0.40
CA PHE A 94 -3.44 6.09 0.82
C PHE A 94 -2.46 6.39 -0.32
N LEU A 95 -2.00 5.38 -1.05
CA LEU A 95 -1.11 5.54 -2.21
C LEU A 95 -1.80 6.26 -3.37
N GLU A 96 -3.09 5.99 -3.58
CA GLU A 96 -3.89 6.65 -4.62
C GLU A 96 -4.01 8.17 -4.42
N LEU A 97 -3.89 8.68 -3.20
CA LEU A 97 -3.87 10.14 -2.92
C LEU A 97 -2.77 10.88 -3.67
N PHE A 98 -1.70 10.18 -4.06
CA PHE A 98 -0.53 10.75 -4.72
C PHE A 98 -0.46 10.41 -6.21
N LEU A 99 -1.46 9.72 -6.76
CA LEU A 99 -1.52 9.29 -8.15
C LEU A 99 -2.71 9.93 -8.87
N GLU A 100 -2.52 10.30 -10.14
CA GLU A 100 -3.63 10.74 -10.99
C GLU A 100 -4.51 9.55 -11.39
N ASP A 101 -5.83 9.77 -11.55
CA ASP A 101 -6.78 8.71 -11.97
C ASP A 101 -6.33 7.95 -13.22
N LYS A 102 -5.84 8.66 -14.23
CA LYS A 102 -5.34 8.06 -15.47
C LYS A 102 -4.16 7.12 -15.19
N LYS A 103 -3.29 7.51 -14.25
CA LYS A 103 -2.13 6.71 -13.87
C LYS A 103 -2.57 5.48 -13.08
N ILE A 104 -3.53 5.62 -12.16
CA ILE A 104 -4.13 4.50 -11.43
C ILE A 104 -4.71 3.47 -12.42
N MET A 105 -5.48 3.91 -13.41
CA MET A 105 -6.03 3.01 -14.44
C MET A 105 -4.94 2.26 -15.19
N MET A 106 -3.88 2.94 -15.65
CA MET A 106 -2.76 2.31 -16.34
C MET A 106 -2.02 1.29 -15.48
N LEU A 107 -1.84 1.58 -14.18
CA LEU A 107 -1.16 0.65 -13.26
C LEU A 107 -2.02 -0.59 -13.01
N ARG A 108 -3.34 -0.43 -12.84
CA ARG A 108 -4.27 -1.56 -12.68
C ARG A 108 -4.33 -2.44 -13.93
N GLU A 109 -4.37 -1.84 -15.12
CA GLU A 109 -4.32 -2.57 -16.40
C GLU A 109 -3.01 -3.37 -16.53
N ALA A 110 -1.87 -2.76 -16.18
CA ALA A 110 -0.58 -3.44 -16.23
C ALA A 110 -0.51 -4.66 -15.30
N CYS A 111 -1.13 -4.60 -14.11
CA CYS A 111 -1.22 -5.77 -13.22
C CYS A 111 -2.19 -6.82 -13.76
N ALA A 112 -3.26 -6.43 -14.45
CA ALA A 112 -4.23 -7.37 -15.01
C ALA A 112 -3.63 -8.27 -16.11
N ASP A 113 -2.64 -7.77 -16.85
CA ASP A 113 -1.89 -8.54 -17.85
C ASP A 113 -0.96 -9.60 -17.23
N GLU A 114 -0.75 -9.58 -15.91
CA GLU A 114 0.12 -10.51 -15.18
C GLU A 114 -0.64 -11.71 -14.55
N PHE A 115 -1.98 -11.75 -14.69
CA PHE A 115 -2.86 -12.81 -14.13
C PHE A 115 -3.41 -13.79 -15.18
#